data_AF-A0A954K3U8-F1
#
_entry.id   AF-A0A954K3U8-F1
#
_cell.length_a   1.000
_cell.length_b   1.000
_cell.length_c   1.000
_cell.angle_alpha   90.00
_cell.angle_beta   90.00
_cell.angle_gamma   90.00
#
_symmetry.space_group_name_H-M   'P 1'
#
loop_
_entity.id
_entity.type
_entity.pdbx_description
1 polymer ?
#
loop_
_entity_poly.entity_id
_entity_poly.type
_entity_poly.pdbx_seq_one_letter_code
_entity_poly.pdbx_strand_id
1 'polypeptide(L)'
;MNNRTKHPVRRPSLKVVIPIILFCIYYPYSWLILSKGTWTAYRWTWIKMWPALPGIIPRAIFFHRIPDGLAFAGMLAISIILVALIIYLASRSNWFFAVVAPLTFILSALNSMVAYTLFRA
;
A
#
# COMPACT_ATOMS: atom_id res chain seq x y z
N MET A 1 42.56 -10.94 -16.93
CA MET A 1 41.48 -10.02 -17.35
C MET A 1 40.15 -10.68 -17.02
N ASN A 2 39.41 -10.16 -16.03
CA ASN A 2 38.19 -10.77 -15.52
C ASN A 2 36.99 -10.20 -16.29
N ASN A 3 36.53 -10.90 -17.35
CA ASN A 3 35.36 -10.54 -18.14
C ASN A 3 34.10 -10.75 -17.30
N ARG A 4 33.75 -9.77 -16.44
CA ARG A 4 32.42 -9.68 -15.86
C ARG A 4 31.45 -9.37 -16.99
N THR A 5 30.83 -10.41 -17.53
CA THR A 5 29.65 -10.33 -18.38
C THR A 5 28.62 -9.47 -17.64
N LYS A 6 28.46 -8.22 -18.10
CA LYS A 6 27.36 -7.36 -17.63
C LYS A 6 26.08 -7.99 -18.15
N HIS A 7 25.49 -8.89 -17.35
CA HIS A 7 24.15 -9.41 -17.64
C HIS A 7 23.24 -8.19 -17.87
N PRO A 8 22.53 -8.13 -19.00
CA PRO A 8 21.59 -7.04 -19.23
C PRO A 8 20.59 -7.08 -18.08
N VAL A 9 20.52 -5.98 -17.31
CA VAL A 9 19.57 -5.85 -16.21
C VAL A 9 18.17 -5.81 -16.84
N ARG A 10 17.59 -6.99 -16.98
CA ARG A 10 16.28 -7.18 -17.62
C ARG A 10 15.26 -6.55 -16.71
N ARG A 11 14.62 -5.45 -17.12
CA ARG A 11 13.61 -4.77 -16.31
C ARG A 11 12.49 -5.75 -15.94
N PRO A 12 11.93 -5.66 -14.72
CA PRO A 12 10.85 -6.53 -14.31
C PRO A 12 9.60 -6.18 -15.14
N SER A 13 8.87 -7.20 -15.58
CA SER A 13 7.65 -7.01 -16.37
C SER A 13 6.58 -6.33 -15.51
N LEU A 14 5.91 -5.30 -16.04
CA LEU A 14 4.80 -4.63 -15.34
C LEU A 14 3.69 -5.61 -14.93
N LYS A 15 3.48 -6.67 -15.73
CA LYS A 15 2.52 -7.75 -15.42
C LYS A 15 2.85 -8.50 -14.11
N VAL A 16 4.10 -8.46 -13.67
CA VAL A 16 4.59 -9.07 -12.43
C VAL A 16 4.69 -8.02 -11.32
N VAL A 17 5.20 -6.82 -11.63
CA VAL A 17 5.37 -5.75 -10.64
C VAL A 17 4.04 -5.31 -10.06
N ILE A 18 3.03 -5.07 -10.89
CA ILE A 18 1.71 -4.59 -10.47
C ILE A 18 1.07 -5.53 -9.44
N PRO A 19 0.84 -6.83 -9.73
CA PRO A 19 0.18 -7.71 -8.76
C PRO A 19 1.00 -7.90 -7.49
N ILE A 20 2.34 -7.94 -7.57
CA ILE A 20 3.19 -8.11 -6.37
C ILE A 20 3.13 -6.86 -5.49
N ILE A 21 3.26 -5.67 -6.06
CA ILE A 21 3.17 -4.43 -5.28
C ILE A 21 1.77 -4.26 -4.69
N LEU A 22 0.71 -4.52 -5.46
CA LEU A 22 -0.66 -4.50 -4.94
C LEU A 22 -0.85 -5.52 -3.81
N PHE A 23 -0.32 -6.74 -3.95
CA PHE A 23 -0.32 -7.71 -2.87
C PHE A 23 0.41 -7.18 -1.63
N CYS A 24 1.62 -6.65 -1.80
CA CYS A 24 2.39 -6.09 -0.68
C CYS A 24 1.67 -4.95 0.04
N ILE A 25 0.93 -4.13 -0.70
CA ILE A 25 0.16 -3.01 -0.15
C ILE A 25 -1.12 -3.48 0.55
N TYR A 26 -1.91 -4.34 -0.08
CA TYR A 26 -3.27 -4.62 0.42
C TYR A 26 -3.39 -5.90 1.25
N TYR A 27 -2.50 -6.89 1.07
CA TYR A 27 -2.54 -8.14 1.83
C TYR A 27 -2.47 -7.94 3.35
N PRO A 28 -1.67 -7.02 3.91
CA PRO A 28 -1.64 -6.82 5.35
C PRO A 28 -2.98 -6.39 5.96
N TYR A 29 -3.91 -5.83 5.17
CA TYR A 29 -5.26 -5.45 5.62
C TYR A 29 -6.29 -6.57 5.47
N SER A 30 -5.88 -7.77 5.07
CA SER A 30 -6.77 -8.93 4.90
C SER A 30 -7.56 -9.29 6.17
N TRP A 31 -7.09 -8.86 7.35
CA TRP A 31 -7.85 -8.97 8.60
C TRP A 31 -9.22 -8.29 8.55
N LEU A 32 -9.43 -7.28 7.68
CA LEU A 32 -10.74 -6.65 7.48
C LEU A 32 -11.78 -7.64 6.96
N ILE A 33 -11.35 -8.70 6.26
CA ILE A 33 -12.23 -9.75 5.73
C ILE A 33 -12.14 -11.02 6.61
N LEU A 34 -10.95 -11.34 7.11
CA LEU A 34 -10.69 -12.58 7.83
C LEU A 34 -10.98 -12.51 9.34
N SER A 35 -11.18 -11.32 9.92
CA SER A 35 -11.46 -11.20 11.35
C SER A 35 -12.81 -11.84 11.73
N LYS A 36 -12.78 -12.65 12.79
CA LYS A 36 -13.95 -13.25 13.42
C LYS A 36 -14.69 -12.14 14.20
N GLY A 37 -15.70 -11.55 13.56
CA GLY A 37 -16.53 -10.49 14.11
C GLY A 37 -17.76 -10.28 13.25
N THR A 38 -18.84 -9.78 13.83
CA THR A 38 -20.07 -9.48 13.09
C THR A 38 -19.79 -8.46 11.98
N TRP A 39 -20.47 -8.63 10.84
CA TRP A 39 -20.39 -7.69 9.72
C TRP A 39 -21.18 -6.42 10.05
N THR A 40 -20.59 -5.58 10.89
CA THR A 40 -21.20 -4.32 11.32
C THR A 40 -21.05 -3.23 10.26
N ALA A 41 -21.91 -2.21 10.32
CA ALA A 41 -21.80 -1.02 9.47
C ALA A 41 -20.41 -0.36 9.60
N TYR A 42 -19.80 -0.42 10.78
CA TYR A 42 -18.44 0.06 11.04
C TYR A 42 -17.39 -0.72 10.23
N ARG A 43 -17.45 -2.05 10.20
CA ARG A 43 -16.56 -2.88 9.37
C ARG A 43 -16.71 -2.57 7.87
N TRP A 44 -17.94 -2.36 7.40
CA TRP A 44 -18.20 -1.94 6.03
C TRP A 44 -17.60 -0.58 5.69
N THR A 45 -17.61 0.36 6.64
CA THR A 45 -16.96 1.66 6.48
C THR A 45 -15.45 1.49 6.25
N TRP A 46 -14.77 0.67 7.04
CA TRP A 46 -13.33 0.38 6.84
C TRP A 46 -13.03 -0.33 5.51
N ILE A 47 -13.91 -1.24 5.07
CA ILE A 47 -13.77 -1.91 3.76
C ILE A 47 -13.92 -0.91 2.60
N LYS A 48 -14.87 0.03 2.68
CA LYS A 48 -15.00 1.10 1.67
C LYS A 48 -13.78 2.01 1.63
N MET A 49 -13.13 2.20 2.77
CA MET A 49 -11.91 3.00 2.89
C MET A 49 -10.66 2.22 2.48
N TRP A 50 -10.74 0.91 2.27
CA TRP A 50 -9.62 0.03 1.96
C TRP A 50 -8.69 0.52 0.85
N PRO A 51 -9.19 1.01 -0.31
CA PRO A 51 -8.33 1.54 -1.38
C PRO A 51 -7.55 2.80 -0.97
N ALA A 52 -7.98 3.50 0.08
CA ALA A 52 -7.36 4.71 0.60
C ALA A 52 -6.49 4.47 1.85
N LEU A 53 -6.50 3.24 2.43
CA LEU A 53 -5.75 2.92 3.64
C LEU A 53 -4.23 3.11 3.54
N PRO A 54 -3.57 2.91 2.38
CA PRO A 54 -2.15 3.24 2.25
C PRO A 54 -1.85 4.71 2.57
N GLY A 55 -2.84 5.59 2.45
CA GLY A 55 -2.79 7.01 2.80
C GLY A 55 -3.31 7.38 4.20
N ILE A 56 -3.49 6.42 5.13
CA ILE A 56 -3.95 6.71 6.50
C ILE A 56 -3.04 7.70 7.24
N ILE A 57 -1.73 7.49 7.17
CA ILE A 57 -0.75 8.36 7.87
C ILE A 57 -0.81 9.80 7.34
N PRO A 58 -0.85 10.04 6.00
CA PRO A 58 -1.11 11.37 5.46
C PRO A 58 -2.38 12.04 5.99
N ARG A 59 -3.50 11.32 6.17
CA ARG A 59 -4.71 11.92 6.76
C ARG A 59 -4.50 12.37 8.20
N ALA A 60 -3.87 11.51 9.01
CA ALA A 60 -3.62 11.80 10.43
C ALA A 60 -2.73 13.04 10.62
N ILE A 61 -1.80 13.30 9.68
CA ILE A 61 -0.83 14.40 9.78
C ILE A 61 -1.35 15.68 9.10
N PHE A 62 -1.99 15.59 7.93
CA PHE A 62 -2.28 16.77 7.09
C PHE A 62 -3.76 17.17 7.03
N PHE A 63 -4.70 16.26 7.30
CA PHE A 63 -6.14 16.47 7.00
C PHE A 63 -7.04 16.51 8.24
N HIS A 64 -6.50 16.69 9.45
CA HIS A 64 -7.27 16.76 10.70
C HIS A 64 -8.41 17.80 10.66
N ARG A 65 -8.26 18.91 9.92
CA ARG A 65 -9.20 20.05 9.93
C ARG A 65 -10.16 20.10 8.72
N ILE A 66 -10.17 19.08 7.86
CA ILE A 66 -10.90 19.11 6.58
C ILE A 66 -12.18 18.26 6.67
N PRO A 67 -13.30 18.68 6.05
CA PRO A 67 -14.55 17.90 6.03
C PRO A 67 -14.33 16.47 5.55
N ASP A 68 -14.99 15.50 6.20
CA ASP A 68 -14.71 14.07 6.04
C ASP A 68 -14.71 13.59 4.58
N GLY A 69 -15.66 14.05 3.76
CA GLY A 69 -15.74 13.68 2.34
C GLY A 69 -14.55 14.16 1.52
N LEU A 70 -14.09 15.39 1.75
CA LEU A 70 -12.94 15.98 1.04
C LEU A 70 -11.62 15.35 1.54
N ALA A 71 -11.53 15.05 2.83
CA ALA A 71 -10.42 14.30 3.40
C ALA A 71 -10.32 12.90 2.78
N PHE A 72 -11.45 12.20 2.58
CA PHE A 72 -11.47 10.90 1.90
C PHE A 72 -11.04 10.97 0.44
N ALA A 73 -11.54 11.94 -0.32
CA ALA A 73 -11.12 12.15 -1.70
C ALA A 73 -9.62 12.44 -1.80
N GLY A 74 -9.09 13.27 -0.89
CA GLY A 74 -7.65 13.55 -0.78
C GLY A 74 -6.83 12.31 -0.45
N MET A 75 -7.28 11.49 0.50
CA MET A 75 -6.62 10.22 0.83
C MET A 75 -6.58 9.25 -0.36
N LEU A 76 -7.68 9.13 -1.10
CA LEU A 76 -7.73 8.30 -2.30
C LEU A 76 -6.74 8.79 -3.35
N ALA A 77 -6.73 10.09 -3.64
CA ALA A 77 -5.80 10.68 -4.59
C ALA A 77 -4.33 10.44 -4.18
N ILE A 78 -3.99 10.69 -2.91
CA ILE A 78 -2.65 10.44 -2.37
C ILE A 78 -2.29 8.96 -2.46
N SER A 79 -3.22 8.06 -2.13
CA SER A 79 -3.00 6.61 -2.21
C SER A 79 -2.75 6.15 -3.65
N ILE A 80 -3.52 6.66 -4.61
CA ILE A 80 -3.33 6.37 -6.04
C ILE A 80 -1.95 6.85 -6.50
N ILE A 81 -1.57 8.09 -6.17
CA ILE A 81 -0.27 8.67 -6.53
C ILE A 81 0.86 7.86 -5.90
N LEU A 82 0.74 7.50 -4.62
CA LEU A 82 1.74 6.72 -3.90
C LEU A 82 1.90 5.32 -4.52
N VAL A 83 0.80 4.62 -4.79
CA VAL A 83 0.82 3.29 -5.44
C VAL A 83 1.46 3.39 -6.83
N ALA A 84 1.08 4.38 -7.63
CA ALA A 84 1.65 4.61 -8.95
C ALA A 84 3.17 4.87 -8.88
N LEU A 85 3.61 5.67 -7.91
CA LEU A 85 5.02 5.99 -7.70
C LEU A 85 5.82 4.77 -7.23
N ILE A 86 5.26 3.94 -6.33
CA ILE A 86 5.88 2.68 -5.90
C ILE A 86 6.01 1.72 -7.07
N ILE A 87 4.96 1.55 -7.89
CA ILE A 87 5.00 0.70 -9.08
C ILE A 87 6.04 1.22 -10.08
N TYR A 88 6.07 2.54 -10.32
CA TYR A 88 7.05 3.17 -11.20
C TYR A 88 8.48 2.91 -10.70
N LEU A 89 8.73 3.11 -9.40
CA LEU A 89 10.05 2.91 -8.80
C LEU A 89 10.49 1.44 -8.86
N ALA A 90 9.58 0.52 -8.54
CA ALA A 90 9.80 -0.92 -8.61
C ALA A 90 10.03 -1.41 -10.05
N SER A 91 9.44 -0.74 -11.05
CA SER A 91 9.60 -1.10 -12.47
C SER A 91 10.93 -0.63 -13.08
N ARG A 92 11.68 0.24 -12.38
CA ARG A 92 12.89 0.88 -12.92
C ARG A 92 14.06 -0.10 -13.08
N SER A 93 14.20 -1.05 -12.16
CA SER A 93 15.28 -2.07 -12.17
C SER A 93 14.93 -3.22 -11.23
N ASN A 94 15.45 -4.42 -11.50
CA ASN A 94 15.25 -5.60 -10.65
C ASN A 94 15.76 -5.39 -9.21
N TRP A 95 16.83 -4.60 -9.04
CA TRP A 95 17.33 -4.30 -7.70
C TRP A 95 16.37 -3.40 -6.93
N PHE A 96 15.81 -2.38 -7.60
CA PHE A 96 14.76 -1.54 -7.00
C PHE A 96 13.52 -2.36 -6.69
N PHE A 97 13.07 -3.26 -7.57
CA PHE A 97 11.96 -4.17 -7.29
C PHE A 97 12.22 -5.01 -6.02
N ALA A 98 13.41 -5.61 -5.93
CA ALA A 98 13.80 -6.46 -4.79
C ALA A 98 13.86 -5.70 -3.46
N VAL A 99 14.12 -4.38 -3.48
CA VAL A 99 14.13 -3.54 -2.27
C VAL A 99 12.76 -2.94 -1.97
N VAL A 100 12.09 -2.41 -2.99
CA VAL A 100 10.82 -1.68 -2.86
C VAL A 100 9.69 -2.61 -2.44
N ALA A 101 9.61 -3.83 -2.97
CA ALA A 101 8.56 -4.78 -2.61
C ALA A 101 8.56 -5.15 -1.10
N PRO A 102 9.67 -5.64 -0.51
CA PRO A 102 9.69 -5.95 0.92
C PRO A 102 9.53 -4.70 1.78
N LEU A 103 10.12 -3.56 1.41
CA LEU A 103 9.95 -2.31 2.15
C LEU A 103 8.49 -1.87 2.16
N THR A 104 7.81 -1.94 1.01
CA THR A 104 6.38 -1.63 0.88
C THR A 104 5.53 -2.57 1.73
N PHE A 105 5.86 -3.86 1.74
CA PHE A 105 5.16 -4.84 2.57
C PHE A 105 5.31 -4.53 4.07
N ILE A 106 6.52 -4.25 4.54
CA ILE A 106 6.80 -3.92 5.94
C ILE A 106 6.04 -2.66 6.35
N LEU A 107 6.15 -1.58 5.56
CA LEU A 107 5.46 -0.32 5.84
C LEU A 107 3.94 -0.51 5.84
N SER A 108 3.41 -1.29 4.90
CA SER A 108 1.98 -1.58 4.87
C SER A 108 1.54 -2.45 6.05
N ALA A 109 2.34 -3.41 6.49
CA ALA A 109 2.07 -4.21 7.68
C ALA A 109 2.04 -3.36 8.95
N LEU A 110 2.98 -2.43 9.12
CA LEU A 110 2.98 -1.49 10.24
C LEU A 110 1.74 -0.58 10.20
N ASN A 111 1.41 -0.02 9.03
CA ASN A 111 0.21 0.81 8.90
C ASN A 111 -1.07 0.01 9.14
N SER A 112 -1.11 -1.26 8.71
CA SER A 112 -2.21 -2.18 8.97
C SER A 112 -2.36 -2.53 10.45
N MET A 113 -1.25 -2.65 11.20
CA MET A 113 -1.32 -2.83 12.66
C MET A 113 -1.89 -1.60 13.37
N VAL A 114 -1.54 -0.38 12.92
CA VAL A 114 -2.11 0.86 13.46
C VAL A 114 -3.61 0.94 13.13
N ALA A 115 -4.00 0.70 11.88
CA ALA A 115 -5.40 0.56 11.48
C ALA A 115 -6.11 -0.51 12.32
N TYR A 116 -5.40 -1.61 12.60
CA TYR A 116 -5.64 -2.64 13.61
C TYR A 116 -6.25 -2.12 14.90
N THR A 117 -5.38 -1.39 15.59
CA THR A 117 -5.65 -0.82 16.89
C THR A 117 -6.77 0.20 16.86
N LEU A 118 -6.84 1.03 15.80
CA LEU A 118 -7.91 2.02 15.62
C LEU A 118 -9.28 1.39 15.34
N PHE A 119 -9.32 0.24 14.65
CA PHE A 119 -10.55 -0.50 14.40
C PHE A 119 -11.12 -1.16 15.67
N ARG A 120 -10.25 -1.52 16.62
CA ARG A 120 -10.62 -2.17 17.88
C ARG A 120 -10.87 -1.21 19.06
N ALA A 121 -10.42 0.04 18.94
CA ALA A 121 -10.62 1.09 19.93
C ALA A 121 -12.07 1.60 19.89
#